data_AF-A0A8S0FQU8-F1
#
_entry.id   AF-A0A8S0FQU8-F1
#
_cell.length_a   1.000
_cell.length_b   1.000
_cell.length_c   1.000
_cell.angle_alpha   90.00
_cell.angle_beta   90.00
_cell.angle_gamma   90.00
#
_symmetry.space_group_name_H-M   'P 1'
#
loop_
_entity.id
_entity.type
_entity.pdbx_description
1 polymer ?
#
loop_
_entity_poly.entity_id
_entity_poly.type
_entity_poly.pdbx_seq_one_letter_code
_entity_poly.pdbx_strand_id
1 'polypeptide(L)'
;MNNRQLCRAFPLAVTKSTVKAIAPLTVRIELAKPGKEDMLSLFSLPVFPEKYWKDHKISDPLATPPLASGPYRITSWKMGQNIVYSRVKDYWAANLPVNRGRWNFDTIRYDYYLDDNVAFEAFKAGAFDLRMENDAKNWATRYTGKNFDKKYIIKDEQKNESAQDTRWLAFNIQRPVFSDRRLAGGCGKRSLSPLTLNG
;
A
#
# COMPACT_ATOMS: atom_id res chain seq x y z
N MET A 1 26.84 16.21 -8.93
CA MET A 1 26.55 16.97 -7.69
C MET A 1 26.64 16.01 -6.51
N ASN A 2 27.36 16.43 -5.47
CA ASN A 2 27.91 15.61 -4.39
C ASN A 2 26.82 15.11 -3.42
N ASN A 3 26.43 13.83 -3.49
CA ASN A 3 25.35 13.27 -2.66
C ASN A 3 25.86 12.81 -1.28
N ARG A 4 26.40 13.76 -0.50
CA ARG A 4 26.81 13.56 0.89
C ARG A 4 25.63 13.89 1.82
N GLN A 5 24.61 13.03 1.85
CA GLN A 5 23.62 13.07 2.92
C GLN A 5 23.99 11.99 3.93
N LEU A 6 24.52 12.45 5.06
CA LEU A 6 24.77 11.66 6.25
C LEU A 6 23.44 11.02 6.68
N CYS A 7 23.37 9.69 6.65
CA CYS A 7 22.30 8.95 7.32
C CYS A 7 22.48 9.10 8.83
N ARG A 8 21.97 10.20 9.42
CA ARG A 8 21.71 10.22 10.85
C ARG A 8 20.37 9.58 11.11
N ALA A 9 20.39 8.52 11.90
CA ALA A 9 19.22 7.76 12.28
C ALA A 9 18.23 8.66 13.03
N PHE A 10 17.04 8.82 12.47
CA PHE A 10 15.90 9.36 13.22
C PHE A 10 15.58 8.39 14.37
N PRO A 11 15.22 8.89 15.57
CA PRO A 11 14.83 8.04 16.68
C PRO A 11 13.54 7.32 16.30
N LEU A 12 13.69 6.06 15.94
CA LEU A 12 12.59 5.22 15.53
C LEU A 12 12.03 4.54 16.79
N ALA A 13 10.89 5.06 17.25
CA ALA A 13 10.29 4.76 18.56
C ALA A 13 9.70 3.34 18.71
N VAL A 14 10.20 2.33 17.98
CA VAL A 14 9.55 1.01 17.91
C VAL A 14 10.36 -0.11 18.56
N THR A 15 11.66 0.05 18.81
CA THR A 15 12.41 -0.97 19.55
C THR A 15 13.32 -0.30 20.57
N LYS A 16 13.54 -0.95 21.72
CA LYS A 16 14.52 -0.52 22.74
C LYS A 16 15.95 -0.71 22.22
N SER A 17 16.24 -0.26 21.01
CA SER A 17 17.46 -0.53 20.27
C SER A 17 18.31 0.72 20.23
N THR A 18 19.63 0.54 20.30
CA THR A 18 20.57 1.65 20.12
C THR A 18 21.00 1.71 18.66
N VAL A 19 20.89 2.89 18.03
CA VAL A 19 21.29 3.10 16.63
C VAL A 19 22.44 4.10 16.58
N LYS A 20 23.55 3.72 15.94
CA LYS A 20 24.74 4.57 15.78
C LYS A 20 25.24 4.55 14.33
N ALA A 21 25.47 5.73 13.76
CA ALA A 21 26.23 5.86 12.51
C ALA A 21 27.73 5.74 12.84
N ILE A 22 28.34 4.62 12.45
CA ILE A 22 29.76 4.33 12.75
C ILE A 22 30.69 4.75 11.61
N ALA A 23 30.14 4.95 10.41
CA ALA A 23 30.85 5.49 9.23
C ALA A 23 29.84 6.17 8.28
N PRO A 24 30.28 6.93 7.26
CA PRO A 24 29.38 7.67 6.36
C PRO A 24 28.29 6.83 5.67
N LEU A 25 28.56 5.55 5.39
CA LEU A 25 27.63 4.61 4.75
C LEU A 25 27.36 3.37 5.62
N THR A 26 27.55 3.47 6.94
CA THR A 26 27.42 2.32 7.83
C THR A 26 26.71 2.69 9.12
N VAL A 27 25.58 2.01 9.36
CA VAL A 27 24.78 2.14 10.57
C VAL A 27 24.86 0.82 11.36
N ARG A 28 25.13 0.93 12.66
CA ARG A 28 25.09 -0.18 13.61
C ARG A 28 23.81 -0.06 14.44
N ILE A 29 23.03 -1.13 14.45
CA ILE A 29 21.81 -1.26 15.26
C ILE A 29 22.05 -2.37 16.28
N GLU A 30 21.93 -2.03 17.57
CA GLU A 30 22.05 -2.96 18.68
C GLU A 30 20.67 -3.20 19.28
N LEU A 31 20.14 -4.42 19.10
CA LEU A 31 18.87 -4.83 19.69
C LEU A 31 19.03 -5.10 21.19
N ALA A 32 18.10 -4.63 22.01
CA ALA A 32 18.13 -4.91 23.46
C ALA A 32 17.95 -6.39 23.81
N LYS A 33 17.26 -7.15 22.95
CA LYS A 33 17.07 -8.59 23.09
C LYS A 33 17.25 -9.27 21.74
N PRO A 34 17.77 -10.50 21.70
CA PRO A 34 17.78 -11.30 20.49
C PRO A 34 16.33 -11.68 20.13
N GLY A 35 15.90 -11.30 18.93
CA GLY A 35 14.56 -11.59 18.41
C GLY A 35 14.57 -11.56 16.89
N LYS A 36 14.12 -12.64 16.24
CA LYS A 36 14.05 -12.73 14.77
C LYS A 36 13.10 -11.68 14.20
N GLU A 37 11.92 -11.55 14.81
CA GLU A 37 10.90 -10.58 14.39
C GLU A 37 11.39 -9.14 14.55
N ASP A 38 12.05 -8.83 15.67
CA ASP A 38 12.64 -7.51 15.90
C ASP A 38 13.69 -7.17 14.84
N MET A 39 14.54 -8.15 14.47
CA MET A 39 15.53 -7.98 13.41
C MET A 39 14.87 -7.76 12.04
N LEU A 40 13.87 -8.55 11.68
CA LEU A 40 13.15 -8.41 10.40
C LEU A 40 12.41 -7.07 10.31
N SER A 41 11.89 -6.57 11.43
CA SER A 41 11.21 -5.27 11.50
C SER A 41 12.12 -4.10 11.10
N LEU A 42 13.45 -4.23 11.24
CA LEU A 42 14.39 -3.19 10.86
C LEU A 42 14.43 -2.95 9.34
N PHE A 43 14.06 -3.94 8.53
CA PHE A 43 14.08 -3.82 7.07
C PHE A 43 12.88 -3.08 6.49
N SER A 44 11.83 -2.82 7.28
CA SER A 44 10.67 -2.03 6.86
C SER A 44 10.83 -0.53 7.12
N LEU A 45 11.94 -0.12 7.75
CA LEU A 45 12.14 1.25 8.18
C LEU A 45 12.44 2.18 7.01
N PRO A 46 11.65 3.25 6.80
CA PRO A 46 11.94 4.23 5.78
C PRO A 46 13.16 5.08 6.16
N VAL A 47 13.96 5.44 5.16
CA VAL A 47 15.09 6.36 5.31
C VAL A 47 14.63 7.77 4.96
N PHE A 48 14.69 8.68 5.93
CA PHE A 48 14.27 10.07 5.78
C PHE A 48 15.46 11.03 5.58
N PRO A 49 15.32 12.09 4.75
CA PRO A 49 16.36 13.10 4.59
C PRO A 49 16.43 14.04 5.81
N GLU A 50 17.52 13.96 6.57
CA GLU A 50 17.75 14.79 7.78
C GLU A 50 17.55 16.28 7.52
N LYS A 51 18.10 16.80 6.41
CA LYS A 51 18.06 18.24 6.09
C LYS A 51 16.63 18.80 6.01
N TYR A 52 15.66 17.98 5.58
CA TYR A 52 14.26 18.41 5.51
C TYR A 52 13.59 18.29 6.88
N TRP A 53 13.74 17.12 7.52
CA TRP A 53 13.01 16.78 8.74
C TRP A 53 13.59 17.37 10.02
N LYS A 54 14.80 17.95 10.00
CA LYS A 54 15.35 18.69 11.14
C LYS A 54 14.47 19.88 11.55
N ASP A 55 13.85 20.52 10.56
CA ASP A 55 13.06 21.75 10.74
C ASP A 55 11.55 21.50 10.56
N HIS A 56 11.12 20.25 10.36
CA HIS A 56 9.72 19.86 10.14
C HIS A 56 9.29 18.75 11.08
N LYS A 57 8.13 18.90 11.72
CA LYS A 57 7.55 17.82 12.53
C LYS A 57 6.80 16.84 11.64
N ILE A 58 6.98 15.55 11.93
CA ILE A 58 6.28 14.45 11.22
C ILE A 58 4.75 14.53 11.41
N SER A 59 4.29 15.05 12.55
CA SER A 59 2.87 15.20 12.87
C SER A 59 2.14 16.28 12.06
N ASP A 60 2.88 17.19 11.45
CA ASP A 60 2.29 18.40 10.88
C ASP A 60 1.87 18.14 9.43
N PRO A 61 0.75 18.74 8.97
CA PRO A 61 0.34 18.65 7.57
C PRO A 61 1.45 19.17 6.65
N LEU A 62 1.81 18.37 5.65
CA LEU A 62 2.82 18.75 4.66
C LEU A 62 2.19 19.66 3.59
N ALA A 63 2.56 20.93 3.59
CA ALA A 63 2.18 21.87 2.54
C ALA A 63 2.95 21.64 1.24
N THR A 64 4.16 21.09 1.31
CA THR A 64 4.97 20.71 0.15
C THR A 64 5.50 19.29 0.34
N PRO A 65 5.63 18.50 -0.74
CA PRO A 65 6.11 17.14 -0.65
C PRO A 65 7.62 17.14 -0.29
N PRO A 66 8.04 16.34 0.71
CA PRO A 66 9.45 16.21 1.05
C PRO A 66 10.23 15.53 -0.07
N LEU A 67 11.55 15.73 -0.06
CA LEU A 67 12.44 14.96 -0.91
C LEU A 67 12.32 13.47 -0.53
N ALA A 68 12.14 12.61 -1.54
CA ALA A 68 12.11 11.17 -1.39
C ALA A 68 13.32 10.53 -2.07
N SER A 69 13.70 9.33 -1.62
CA SER A 69 14.78 8.52 -2.23
C SER A 69 14.27 7.58 -3.31
N GLY A 70 12.97 7.62 -3.63
CA GLY A 70 12.32 6.70 -4.57
C GLY A 70 12.46 7.09 -6.05
N PRO A 71 11.94 6.24 -6.96
CA PRO A 71 12.03 6.43 -8.41
C PRO A 71 11.08 7.49 -8.97
N TYR A 72 10.15 7.98 -8.16
CA TYR A 72 9.17 9.00 -8.52
C TYR A 72 9.20 10.15 -7.53
N ARG A 73 8.93 11.35 -8.04
CA ARG A 73 8.69 12.55 -7.24
C ARG A 73 7.32 13.13 -7.55
N ILE A 74 6.69 13.75 -6.56
CA ILE A 74 5.44 14.47 -6.77
C ILE A 74 5.75 15.74 -7.56
N THR A 75 5.08 15.94 -8.70
CA THR A 75 5.29 17.10 -9.58
C THR A 75 4.12 18.06 -9.58
N SER A 76 2.90 17.59 -9.37
CA SER A 76 1.73 18.44 -9.15
C SER A 76 0.68 17.69 -8.35
N TRP A 77 -0.13 18.42 -7.59
CA TRP A 77 -1.28 17.85 -6.90
C TRP A 77 -2.37 18.92 -6.76
N LYS A 78 -3.60 18.45 -6.61
CA LYS A 78 -4.74 19.26 -6.19
C LYS A 78 -5.46 18.49 -5.10
N MET A 79 -5.50 19.07 -3.90
CA MET A 79 -6.00 18.40 -2.71
C MET A 79 -7.42 17.88 -2.94
N GLY A 80 -7.64 16.60 -2.63
CA GLY A 80 -8.92 15.92 -2.83
C GLY A 80 -9.31 15.63 -4.29
N GLN A 81 -8.46 15.94 -5.26
CA GLN A 81 -8.76 15.72 -6.69
C GLN A 81 -7.74 14.82 -7.37
N ASN A 82 -6.45 15.17 -7.30
CA ASN A 82 -5.41 14.34 -7.92
C ASN A 82 -4.03 14.56 -7.33
N ILE A 83 -3.15 13.60 -7.60
CA ILE A 83 -1.72 13.69 -7.38
C ILE A 83 -0.99 13.11 -8.58
N VAL A 84 0.04 13.82 -9.04
CA VAL A 84 0.85 13.45 -10.20
C VAL A 84 2.29 13.23 -9.75
N TYR A 85 2.79 12.06 -10.11
CA TYR A 85 4.16 11.64 -9.93
C TYR A 85 4.88 11.65 -11.27
N SER A 86 6.11 12.15 -11.30
CA SER A 86 6.99 11.99 -12.46
C SER A 86 8.24 11.22 -12.08
N ARG A 87 8.69 10.39 -13.01
CA ARG A 87 9.88 9.55 -12.84
C ARG A 87 11.13 10.41 -12.72
N VAL A 88 11.99 10.05 -11.79
CA VAL A 88 13.29 10.70 -11.58
C VAL A 88 14.29 10.10 -12.56
N LYS A 89 14.72 10.89 -13.57
CA LYS A 89 15.61 10.42 -14.64
C LYS A 89 16.96 9.94 -14.13
N ASP A 90 17.45 10.55 -13.07
CA ASP A 90 18.72 10.27 -12.39
C ASP A 90 18.53 9.43 -11.11
N TYR A 91 17.51 8.57 -11.08
CA TYR A 91 17.25 7.68 -9.95
C TYR A 91 18.45 6.78 -9.64
N TRP A 92 19.01 6.94 -8.43
CA TRP A 92 20.26 6.31 -8.00
C TRP A 92 20.26 4.77 -8.09
N ALA A 93 19.09 4.14 -7.93
CA ALA A 93 18.95 2.69 -7.92
C ALA A 93 18.34 2.11 -9.20
N ALA A 94 18.27 2.89 -10.29
CA ALA A 94 17.65 2.44 -11.55
C ALA A 94 18.30 1.16 -12.11
N ASN A 95 19.63 1.03 -11.99
CA ASN A 95 20.39 -0.07 -12.58
C ASN A 95 20.63 -1.26 -11.63
N LEU A 96 20.18 -1.16 -10.37
CA LEU A 96 20.31 -2.27 -9.41
C LEU A 96 19.45 -3.45 -9.85
N PRO A 97 19.92 -4.71 -9.70
CA PRO A 97 19.17 -5.91 -10.12
C PRO A 97 17.73 -5.96 -9.59
N VAL A 98 17.50 -5.48 -8.36
CA VAL A 98 16.18 -5.43 -7.72
C VAL A 98 15.18 -4.49 -8.40
N ASN A 99 15.65 -3.52 -9.19
CA ASN A 99 14.82 -2.52 -9.87
C ASN A 99 14.76 -2.69 -11.38
N ARG A 100 15.49 -3.65 -11.96
CA ARG A 100 15.42 -3.92 -13.41
C ARG A 100 14.00 -4.34 -13.80
N GLY A 101 13.46 -3.73 -14.85
CA GLY A 101 12.09 -3.95 -15.32
C GLY A 101 10.99 -3.27 -14.50
N ARG A 102 11.35 -2.51 -13.45
CA ARG A 102 10.38 -1.77 -12.62
C ARG A 102 10.32 -0.28 -13.00
N TRP A 103 9.24 0.36 -12.55
CA TRP A 103 9.04 1.81 -12.59
C TRP A 103 8.84 2.38 -13.99
N ASN A 104 8.28 1.63 -14.94
CA ASN A 104 8.38 1.92 -16.38
C ASN A 104 7.72 3.21 -16.87
N PHE A 105 6.72 3.73 -16.15
CA PHE A 105 5.96 4.91 -16.58
C PHE A 105 6.70 6.21 -16.25
N ASP A 106 6.69 7.17 -17.17
CA ASP A 106 7.30 8.48 -16.91
C ASP A 106 6.42 9.37 -16.03
N THR A 107 5.11 9.20 -16.11
CA THR A 107 4.13 9.91 -15.30
C THR A 107 3.10 8.94 -14.76
N ILE A 108 2.77 9.05 -13.48
CA ILE A 108 1.68 8.32 -12.84
C ILE A 108 0.76 9.36 -12.23
N ARG A 109 -0.52 9.31 -12.57
CA ARG A 109 -1.55 10.18 -12.01
C ARG A 109 -2.56 9.34 -11.26
N TYR A 110 -2.85 9.76 -10.04
CA TYR A 110 -3.96 9.22 -9.26
C TYR A 110 -5.05 10.28 -9.19
N ASP A 111 -6.23 9.96 -9.69
CA ASP A 111 -7.43 10.77 -9.54
C ASP A 111 -8.29 10.21 -8.40
N TYR A 112 -8.74 11.10 -7.52
CA TYR A 112 -9.56 10.76 -6.36
C TYR A 112 -11.03 10.91 -6.72
N TYR A 113 -11.78 9.82 -6.55
CA TYR A 113 -13.22 9.79 -6.69
C TYR A 113 -13.84 9.46 -5.34
N LEU A 114 -14.87 10.21 -4.94
CA LEU A 114 -15.59 9.98 -3.67
C LEU A 114 -16.55 8.79 -3.75
N ASP A 115 -17.05 8.49 -4.96
CA ASP A 115 -18.00 7.42 -5.23
C ASP A 115 -17.42 6.47 -6.28
N ASP A 116 -17.51 5.17 -5.99
CA ASP A 116 -16.93 4.13 -6.83
C ASP A 116 -17.71 3.92 -8.14
N ASN A 117 -19.01 4.20 -8.17
CA ASN A 117 -19.78 4.15 -9.43
C ASN A 117 -19.36 5.28 -10.37
N VAL A 118 -19.10 6.47 -9.84
CA VAL A 118 -18.55 7.58 -10.64
C VAL A 118 -17.16 7.21 -11.17
N ALA A 119 -16.30 6.64 -10.33
CA ALA A 119 -14.99 6.14 -10.76
C ALA A 119 -15.12 5.07 -11.86
N PHE A 120 -16.09 4.17 -11.74
CA PHE A 120 -16.34 3.11 -12.71
C PHE A 120 -16.84 3.62 -14.06
N GLU A 121 -17.77 4.58 -14.09
CA GLU A 121 -18.20 5.16 -15.37
C GLU A 121 -17.10 6.03 -15.99
N ALA A 122 -16.29 6.73 -15.19
CA ALA A 122 -15.10 7.43 -15.66
C ALA A 122 -14.07 6.47 -16.27
N PHE A 123 -13.83 5.30 -15.64
CA PHE A 123 -13.00 4.25 -16.20
C PHE A 123 -13.52 3.75 -17.56
N LYS A 124 -14.82 3.45 -17.65
CA LYS A 124 -15.45 3.02 -18.91
C LYS A 124 -15.32 4.07 -20.02
N ALA A 125 -15.29 5.35 -19.66
CA ALA A 125 -15.05 6.46 -20.57
C ALA A 125 -13.57 6.66 -20.94
N GLY A 126 -12.64 5.91 -20.33
CA GLY A 126 -11.20 6.00 -20.58
C GLY A 126 -10.51 7.13 -19.82
N ALA A 127 -11.06 7.58 -18.69
CA ALA A 127 -10.45 8.64 -17.88
C ALA A 127 -9.16 8.20 -17.17
N PHE A 128 -8.98 6.90 -16.93
CA PHE A 128 -7.77 6.31 -16.34
C PHE A 128 -7.58 4.85 -16.78
N ASP A 129 -6.36 4.34 -16.66
CA ASP A 129 -5.92 3.14 -17.40
C ASP A 129 -6.13 1.81 -16.65
N LEU A 130 -6.15 1.83 -15.32
CA LEU A 130 -6.20 0.62 -14.50
C LEU A 130 -7.21 0.74 -13.37
N ARG A 131 -8.02 -0.32 -13.22
CA ARG A 131 -8.95 -0.49 -12.10
C ARG A 131 -8.83 -1.90 -11.54
N MET A 132 -8.72 -2.02 -10.22
CA MET A 132 -8.87 -3.31 -9.52
C MET A 132 -10.32 -3.48 -9.10
N GLU A 133 -10.91 -4.63 -9.42
CA GLU A 133 -12.29 -4.96 -9.06
C GLU A 133 -12.31 -6.00 -7.94
N ASN A 134 -13.05 -5.72 -6.87
CA ASN A 134 -13.18 -6.61 -5.72
C ASN A 134 -14.63 -7.12 -5.53
N ASP A 135 -15.58 -6.59 -6.30
CA ASP A 135 -16.99 -7.00 -6.28
C ASP A 135 -17.29 -7.98 -7.43
N ALA A 136 -17.60 -9.22 -7.08
CA ALA A 136 -17.90 -10.28 -8.04
C ALA A 136 -19.16 -10.00 -8.87
N LYS A 137 -20.16 -9.33 -8.30
CA LYS A 137 -21.38 -8.94 -9.04
C LYS A 137 -21.05 -7.89 -10.09
N ASN A 138 -20.26 -6.88 -9.72
CA ASN A 138 -19.80 -5.87 -10.68
C ASN A 138 -19.01 -6.52 -11.81
N TRP A 139 -18.04 -7.38 -11.47
CA TRP A 139 -17.23 -8.11 -12.45
C TRP A 139 -18.07 -8.90 -13.46
N ALA A 140 -19.11 -9.58 -12.97
CA ALA A 140 -19.98 -10.41 -13.79
C ALA A 140 -20.95 -9.60 -14.69
N THR A 141 -21.41 -8.43 -14.24
CA THR A 141 -22.58 -7.76 -14.85
C THR A 141 -22.29 -6.42 -15.50
N ARG A 142 -21.27 -5.68 -15.05
CA ARG A 142 -21.11 -4.25 -15.41
C ARG A 142 -20.01 -3.95 -16.42
N TYR A 143 -19.05 -4.86 -16.60
CA TYR A 143 -17.91 -4.68 -17.52
C TYR A 143 -18.31 -5.04 -18.96
N THR A 144 -19.24 -4.28 -19.51
CA THR A 144 -19.81 -4.46 -20.85
C THR A 144 -19.89 -3.13 -21.60
N GLY A 145 -19.97 -3.19 -22.93
CA GLY A 145 -20.13 -2.03 -23.80
C GLY A 145 -18.99 -1.84 -24.81
N LYS A 146 -19.11 -0.80 -25.64
CA LYS A 146 -18.30 -0.63 -26.86
C LYS A 146 -16.78 -0.71 -26.65
N ASN A 147 -16.26 -0.18 -25.54
CA ASN A 147 -14.81 -0.19 -25.27
C ASN A 147 -14.30 -1.59 -24.85
N PHE A 148 -15.17 -2.42 -24.28
CA PHE A 148 -14.88 -3.83 -24.00
C PHE A 148 -15.00 -4.67 -25.27
N ASP A 149 -16.05 -4.45 -26.06
CA ASP A 149 -16.27 -5.17 -27.33
C ASP A 149 -15.12 -4.94 -28.32
N LYS A 150 -14.58 -3.71 -28.35
CA LYS A 150 -13.42 -3.31 -29.16
C LYS A 150 -12.07 -3.67 -28.53
N LYS A 151 -12.04 -4.29 -27.34
CA LYS A 151 -10.84 -4.64 -26.58
C LYS A 151 -9.91 -3.47 -26.24
N TYR A 152 -10.46 -2.26 -26.14
CA TYR A 152 -9.72 -1.12 -25.58
C TYR A 152 -9.58 -1.24 -24.06
N ILE A 153 -10.55 -1.90 -23.42
CA ILE A 153 -10.48 -2.30 -22.02
C ILE A 153 -10.50 -3.82 -21.98
N ILE A 154 -9.50 -4.41 -21.31
CA ILE A 154 -9.35 -5.85 -21.18
C ILE A 154 -9.57 -6.21 -19.70
N LYS A 155 -10.43 -7.20 -19.48
CA LYS A 155 -10.57 -7.84 -18.17
C LYS A 155 -9.46 -8.88 -18.02
N ASP A 156 -8.68 -8.76 -16.96
CA ASP A 156 -7.64 -9.74 -16.60
C ASP A 156 -7.95 -10.32 -15.22
N GLU A 157 -7.92 -11.65 -15.11
CA GLU A 157 -8.14 -12.38 -13.87
C GLU A 157 -6.88 -13.13 -13.51
N GLN A 158 -6.31 -12.80 -12.36
CA GLN A 158 -5.10 -13.43 -11.85
C GLN A 158 -5.42 -14.23 -10.60
N LYS A 159 -5.06 -15.51 -10.62
CA LYS A 159 -5.20 -16.36 -9.45
C LYS A 159 -4.29 -15.84 -8.34
N ASN A 160 -4.90 -15.52 -7.21
CA ASN A 160 -4.16 -15.14 -6.02
C ASN A 160 -3.80 -16.40 -5.20
N GLU A 161 -2.50 -16.66 -5.07
CA GLU A 161 -1.98 -17.79 -4.29
C GLU A 161 -1.56 -17.38 -2.87
N SER A 162 -1.61 -16.08 -2.56
CA SER A 162 -1.28 -15.58 -1.23
C SER A 162 -2.45 -15.84 -0.28
N ALA A 163 -2.13 -16.19 0.97
CA ALA A 163 -3.13 -16.24 2.04
C ALA A 163 -3.87 -14.90 2.10
N GLN A 164 -5.18 -14.94 1.91
CA GLN A 164 -6.02 -13.75 1.98
C GLN A 164 -6.59 -13.60 3.38
N ASP A 165 -6.71 -12.35 3.81
CA ASP A 165 -7.46 -12.04 5.02
C ASP A 165 -8.91 -12.52 4.87
N THR A 166 -9.41 -13.12 5.93
CA THR A 166 -10.80 -13.57 6.00
C THR A 166 -11.67 -12.46 6.56
N ARG A 167 -12.93 -12.40 6.10
CA ARG A 167 -13.96 -11.62 6.79
C ARG A 167 -14.54 -12.47 7.91
N TRP A 168 -14.39 -12.03 9.15
CA TRP A 168 -14.91 -12.74 10.33
C TRP A 168 -15.88 -11.86 11.13
N LEU A 169 -16.89 -12.51 11.71
CA LEU A 169 -17.66 -11.96 12.81
C LEU A 169 -16.94 -12.30 14.12
N ALA A 170 -16.32 -11.29 14.75
CA ALA A 170 -15.66 -11.46 16.03
C ALA A 170 -16.65 -11.25 17.18
N PHE A 171 -16.79 -12.25 18.05
CA PHE A 171 -17.59 -12.14 19.26
C PHE A 171 -16.79 -11.49 20.39
N ASN A 172 -17.38 -10.52 21.09
CA ASN A 172 -16.78 -9.96 22.28
C ASN A 172 -16.96 -10.94 23.47
N ILE A 173 -15.95 -11.80 23.68
CA ILE A 173 -15.92 -12.80 24.75
C ILE A 173 -15.90 -12.23 26.18
N GLN A 174 -15.70 -10.91 26.33
CA GLN A 174 -15.83 -10.26 27.64
C GLN A 174 -17.30 -10.10 28.07
N ARG A 175 -18.26 -10.20 27.13
CA ARG A 175 -19.69 -10.19 27.46
C ARG A 175 -20.12 -11.60 27.88
N PRO A 176 -20.83 -11.78 29.03
CA PRO A 176 -21.25 -13.09 29.51
C PRO A 176 -22.06 -13.92 28.50
N VAL A 177 -22.82 -13.27 27.61
CA VAL A 177 -23.62 -13.95 26.56
C VAL A 177 -22.73 -14.64 25.51
N PHE A 178 -21.48 -14.18 25.33
CA PHE A 178 -20.54 -14.69 24.33
C PHE A 178 -19.31 -15.37 24.95
N SER A 179 -19.30 -15.59 26.28
CA SER A 179 -18.18 -16.23 26.98
C SER A 179 -18.17 -17.76 26.81
N ASP A 180 -19.33 -18.37 26.52
CA ASP A 180 -19.41 -19.79 26.18
C ASP A 180 -19.02 -20.01 24.70
N ARG A 181 -17.89 -20.71 24.50
CA ARG A 181 -17.38 -21.11 23.17
C ARG A 181 -18.42 -21.87 22.35
N ARG A 182 -19.34 -22.61 22.97
CA ARG A 182 -20.41 -23.36 22.28
C ARG A 182 -21.44 -22.41 21.63
N LEU A 183 -21.71 -21.26 22.25
CA LEU A 183 -22.59 -20.23 21.68
C LEU A 183 -21.94 -19.53 20.50
N ALA A 184 -20.64 -19.22 20.60
CA ALA A 184 -19.85 -18.68 19.49
C ALA A 184 -19.80 -19.66 18.29
N GLY A 185 -19.59 -20.96 18.55
CA GLY A 185 -19.60 -22.01 17.53
C GLY A 185 -21.00 -22.26 16.93
N GLY A 186 -22.07 -22.09 17.71
CA GLY A 186 -23.45 -22.27 17.27
C GLY A 186 -23.98 -21.16 16.36
N CYS A 187 -23.42 -19.95 16.44
CA CYS A 187 -23.76 -18.85 15.55
C CYS A 187 -23.05 -18.99 14.18
N GLY A 188 -21.79 -19.44 14.17
CA GLY A 188 -21.03 -19.70 12.93
C GLY A 188 -21.61 -20.82 12.05
N LYS A 189 -22.24 -21.84 12.66
CA LYS A 189 -22.83 -22.98 11.92
C LYS A 189 -24.16 -22.68 11.23
N ARG A 190 -24.85 -21.58 11.57
CA ARG A 190 -26.18 -21.27 11.02
C ARG A 190 -26.17 -20.48 9.71
N SER A 191 -25.00 -20.01 9.25
CA SER A 191 -24.87 -19.22 8.01
C SER A 191 -24.37 -20.01 6.79
N LEU A 192 -24.02 -21.29 6.97
CA LEU A 192 -23.49 -22.15 5.91
C LEU A 192 -24.33 -23.43 5.84
N SER A 193 -25.59 -23.28 5.42
CA SER A 193 -26.36 -24.39 4.86
C SER A 193 -26.13 -24.37 3.35
N PRO A 194 -25.61 -25.45 2.72
CA PRO A 194 -25.55 -25.53 1.27
C PRO A 194 -26.99 -25.60 0.75
N LEU A 195 -27.42 -24.57 0.02
CA LEU A 195 -28.56 -24.69 -0.88
C LEU A 195 -28.15 -25.69 -1.98
N THR A 196 -28.56 -26.94 -1.83
CA THR A 196 -28.61 -27.90 -2.93
C THR A 196 -29.59 -27.37 -3.97
N LEU A 197 -29.08 -26.81 -5.07
CA LEU A 197 -29.86 -26.62 -6.29
C LEU A 197 -29.94 -27.98 -6.99
N ASN A 198 -31.01 -28.72 -6.73
CA ASN A 198 -31.54 -29.72 -7.64
C ASN A 198 -32.67 -29.06 -8.43
N GLY A 199 -32.54 -29.06 -9.76
CA GLY A 199 -33.51 -28.50 -10.71
C GLY A 199 -32.83 -28.16 -12.02
#